data_AF-A0A192GXV1-F1
#
_entry.id   AF-A0A192GXV1-F1
#
_cell.length_a   1.000
_cell.length_b   1.000
_cell.length_c   1.000
_cell.angle_alpha   90.00
_cell.angle_beta   90.00
_cell.angle_gamma   90.00
#
_symmetry.space_group_name_H-M   'P 1'
#
loop_
_entity.id
_entity.type
_entity.pdbx_description
1 polymer ?
#
loop_
_entity_poly.entity_id
_entity_poly.type
_entity_poly.pdbx_seq_one_letter_code
_entity_poly.pdbx_strand_id
1 'polypeptide(L)'
;MLSLLDMLNHYLGFFNMNVKLKNRVYTILGILGDIYIGYLAFHFLRLQVWGRGLLFMLLFFVLAYFLTLNVIYYFTTKTAKFDISPKIEKMLGGKAASASDDPMLGSGKANATAGRTRVMPAAGLFNQDKLLPAKVTVDELTQQNINEMVTNLVASGYLSLNYGGLSDEAIYRHAHANPEPFYAIGEATPLPFYEMRQEGDHLYVYAGKNAIDSLNVGEISSIGLMQVQDAQNQYQLVLANAYLTGGPYKVAGRSGVMAGNNPYSVAVQVAYRDKNAPQEKPTRLTQAQTQTQTVTQPTSREPQAPSRRARHQR
;
A
#
# COMPACT_ATOMS: atom_id res chain seq x y z
N MET A 1 3.03 24.95 9.53
CA MET A 1 1.68 25.49 9.69
C MET A 1 0.72 24.35 9.51
N LEU A 2 0.00 23.96 10.56
CA LEU A 2 -0.99 22.89 10.52
C LEU A 2 -2.13 23.34 9.60
N SER A 3 -2.10 22.87 8.35
CA SER A 3 -3.17 23.15 7.39
C SER A 3 -4.40 22.35 7.81
N LEU A 4 -5.58 22.97 7.74
CA LEU A 4 -6.87 22.30 7.93
C LEU A 4 -6.96 21.01 7.10
N LEU A 5 -6.34 20.99 5.91
CA LEU A 5 -6.24 19.81 5.05
C LEU A 5 -5.44 18.66 5.68
N ASP A 6 -4.38 18.96 6.42
CA ASP A 6 -3.50 17.96 7.05
C ASP A 6 -4.21 17.32 8.25
N MET A 7 -4.93 18.14 9.03
CA MET A 7 -5.79 17.67 10.11
C MET A 7 -6.96 16.83 9.58
N LEU A 8 -7.61 17.24 8.48
CA LEU A 8 -8.67 16.46 7.85
C LEU A 8 -8.15 15.15 7.26
N ASN A 9 -6.99 15.13 6.62
CA ASN A 9 -6.43 13.92 6.06
C ASN A 9 -6.09 12.89 7.16
N HIS A 10 -5.63 13.38 8.32
CA HIS A 10 -5.39 12.54 9.50
C HIS A 10 -6.69 12.07 10.15
N TYR A 11 -7.68 12.95 10.30
CA TYR A 11 -8.97 12.62 10.93
C TYR A 11 -9.81 11.66 10.07
N LEU A 12 -9.77 11.81 8.74
CA LEU A 12 -10.44 10.91 7.78
C LEU A 12 -9.70 9.58 7.58
N GLY A 13 -8.42 9.50 7.96
CA GLY A 13 -7.65 8.25 7.93
C GLY A 13 -7.91 7.35 9.15
N PHE A 14 -8.33 7.92 10.29
CA PHE A 14 -8.53 7.19 11.54
C PHE A 14 -9.88 6.46 11.63
N PHE A 15 -10.87 6.92 10.87
CA PHE A 15 -12.13 6.21 10.72
C PHE A 15 -12.10 5.39 9.43
N ASN A 16 -12.35 4.08 9.53
CA ASN A 16 -12.54 3.19 8.39
C ASN A 16 -13.86 3.52 7.67
N MET A 17 -13.98 4.74 7.13
CA MET A 17 -15.18 5.24 6.47
C MET A 17 -15.20 4.82 5.01
N ASN A 18 -16.42 4.54 4.53
CA ASN A 18 -16.67 4.22 3.12
C ASN A 18 -15.98 5.26 2.22
N VAL A 19 -15.14 4.81 1.28
CA VAL A 19 -14.37 5.65 0.34
C VAL A 19 -15.26 6.67 -0.38
N LYS A 20 -16.53 6.33 -0.61
CA LYS A 20 -17.52 7.24 -1.20
C LYS A 20 -17.78 8.49 -0.34
N LEU A 21 -17.72 8.38 0.98
CA LEU A 21 -17.88 9.51 1.90
C LEU A 21 -16.68 10.45 1.84
N LYS A 22 -15.46 9.89 1.78
CA LYS A 22 -14.22 10.66 1.65
C LYS A 22 -14.24 11.54 0.39
N ASN A 23 -14.67 10.97 -0.74
CA ASN A 23 -14.69 11.66 -2.02
C ASN A 23 -15.81 12.70 -2.11
N ARG A 24 -16.94 12.47 -1.42
CA ARG A 24 -17.97 13.50 -1.26
C ARG A 24 -17.43 14.72 -0.52
N VAL A 25 -16.66 14.50 0.56
CA VAL A 25 -16.01 15.58 1.31
C VAL A 25 -15.02 16.33 0.43
N TYR A 26 -14.15 15.63 -0.32
CA TYR A 26 -13.22 16.28 -1.25
C TYR A 26 -13.92 17.05 -2.37
N THR A 27 -15.03 16.52 -2.92
CA THR A 27 -15.83 17.22 -3.93
C THR A 27 -16.40 18.52 -3.36
N ILE A 28 -16.91 18.52 -2.11
CA ILE A 28 -17.41 19.72 -1.44
C ILE A 28 -16.29 20.75 -1.22
N LEU A 29 -15.10 20.31 -0.78
CA LEU A 29 -13.95 21.22 -0.65
C LEU A 29 -13.53 21.80 -2.02
N GLY A 30 -13.57 20.99 -3.08
CA GLY A 30 -13.32 21.43 -4.45
C GLY A 30 -14.29 22.52 -4.89
N ILE A 31 -15.58 22.42 -4.53
CA ILE A 31 -16.60 23.46 -4.81
C ILE A 31 -16.26 24.76 -4.12
N LEU A 32 -15.86 24.72 -2.86
CA LEU A 32 -15.46 25.93 -2.13
C LEU A 32 -14.21 26.57 -2.76
N GLY A 33 -13.23 25.77 -3.17
CA GLY A 33 -12.03 26.25 -3.85
C GLY A 33 -12.33 26.86 -5.23
N ASP A 34 -13.19 26.21 -6.02
CA ASP A 34 -13.54 26.69 -7.36
C ASP A 34 -14.36 27.99 -7.32
N ILE A 35 -15.29 28.11 -6.37
CA ILE A 35 -16.01 29.38 -6.11
C ILE A 35 -15.01 30.52 -5.80
N TYR A 36 -13.96 30.23 -5.02
CA TYR A 36 -12.92 31.22 -4.72
C TYR A 36 -12.09 31.61 -5.96
N ILE A 37 -11.75 30.66 -6.83
CA ILE A 37 -11.07 30.94 -8.10
C ILE A 37 -11.97 31.80 -9.00
N GLY A 38 -13.27 31.51 -9.08
CA GLY A 38 -14.24 32.31 -9.81
C GLY A 38 -14.35 33.75 -9.27
N TYR A 39 -14.37 33.92 -7.95
CA TYR A 39 -14.30 35.24 -7.30
C TYR A 39 -13.04 36.00 -7.71
N LEU A 40 -11.89 35.34 -7.69
CA LEU A 40 -10.60 35.94 -8.03
C LEU A 40 -10.53 36.33 -9.52
N ALA A 41 -11.08 35.49 -10.40
CA ALA A 41 -11.21 35.78 -11.83
C ALA A 41 -12.02 37.06 -12.06
N PHE A 42 -13.21 37.16 -11.44
CA PHE A 42 -14.07 38.34 -11.54
C PHE A 42 -13.38 39.59 -10.98
N HIS A 43 -12.65 39.46 -9.87
CA HIS A 43 -11.88 40.55 -9.28
C HIS A 43 -10.80 41.09 -10.23
N PHE A 44 -10.01 40.21 -10.86
CA PHE A 44 -8.98 40.61 -11.82
C PHE A 44 -9.54 41.21 -13.11
N LEU A 45 -10.69 40.72 -13.59
CA LEU A 45 -11.39 41.32 -14.73
C LEU A 45 -11.89 42.73 -14.40
N ARG A 46 -12.40 42.95 -13.18
CA ARG A 46 -12.81 44.28 -12.71
C ARG A 46 -11.63 45.25 -12.57
N LEU A 47 -10.46 44.74 -12.18
CA LEU A 47 -9.21 45.50 -12.09
C LEU A 47 -8.53 45.75 -13.45
N GLN A 48 -9.19 45.41 -14.57
CA GLN A 48 -8.64 45.51 -15.93
C GLN A 48 -7.32 44.75 -16.15
N VAL A 49 -7.01 43.77 -15.30
CA VAL A 49 -5.88 42.85 -15.49
C VAL A 49 -6.36 41.66 -16.30
N TRP A 50 -6.74 41.93 -17.55
CA TRP A 50 -7.44 41.00 -18.45
C TRP A 50 -6.71 39.68 -18.64
N GLY A 51 -5.38 39.69 -18.78
CA GLY A 51 -4.60 38.47 -19.00
C GLY A 51 -4.72 37.48 -17.83
N ARG A 52 -4.57 37.96 -16.59
CA ARG A 52 -4.73 37.11 -15.38
C ARG A 52 -6.19 36.76 -15.14
N GLY A 53 -7.10 37.73 -15.33
CA GLY A 53 -8.53 37.52 -15.17
C GLY A 53 -9.09 36.44 -16.10
N LEU A 54 -8.72 36.48 -17.39
CA LEU A 54 -9.10 35.46 -18.38
C LEU A 54 -8.48 34.09 -18.08
N LEU A 55 -7.23 34.04 -17.60
CA LEU A 55 -6.58 32.79 -17.22
C LEU A 55 -7.29 32.11 -16.04
N PHE A 56 -7.61 32.87 -14.99
CA PHE A 56 -8.37 32.34 -13.85
C PHE A 56 -9.82 32.01 -14.22
N MET A 57 -10.44 32.77 -15.14
CA MET A 57 -11.77 32.48 -15.66
C MET A 57 -11.79 31.17 -16.46
N LEU A 58 -10.78 30.93 -17.30
CA LEU A 58 -10.64 29.66 -18.02
C LEU A 58 -10.41 28.50 -17.06
N LEU A 59 -9.53 28.68 -16.06
CA LEU A 59 -9.27 27.68 -15.04
C LEU A 59 -10.54 27.33 -14.24
N PHE A 60 -11.33 28.34 -13.85
CA PHE A 60 -12.62 28.17 -13.19
C PHE A 60 -13.56 27.28 -14.02
N PHE A 61 -13.76 27.54 -15.31
CA PHE A 61 -14.66 26.73 -16.12
C PHE A 61 -14.17 25.28 -16.31
N VAL A 62 -12.86 25.08 -16.43
CA VAL A 62 -12.27 23.73 -16.53
C VAL A 62 -12.49 22.95 -15.24
N LEU A 63 -12.20 23.56 -14.09
CA LEU A 63 -12.40 22.92 -12.78
C LEU A 63 -13.88 22.70 -12.49
N ALA A 64 -14.74 23.69 -12.72
CA ALA A 64 -16.19 23.59 -12.58
C ALA A 64 -16.79 22.45 -13.39
N TYR A 65 -16.28 22.21 -14.61
CA TYR A 65 -16.70 21.09 -15.45
C TYR A 65 -16.38 19.74 -14.79
N PHE A 66 -15.12 19.52 -14.37
CA PHE A 66 -14.73 18.27 -13.69
C PHE A 66 -15.44 18.08 -12.36
N LEU A 67 -15.67 19.17 -11.64
CA LEU A 67 -16.35 19.15 -10.37
C LEU A 67 -17.83 18.78 -10.52
N THR A 68 -18.47 19.26 -11.60
CA THR A 68 -19.84 18.87 -11.95
C THR A 68 -19.92 17.37 -12.26
N LEU A 69 -18.92 16.82 -12.97
CA LEU A 69 -18.81 15.38 -13.19
C LEU A 69 -18.66 14.61 -11.86
N ASN A 70 -17.81 15.10 -10.95
CA ASN A 70 -17.65 14.53 -9.61
C ASN A 70 -18.93 14.57 -8.78
N VAL A 71 -19.70 15.67 -8.85
CA VAL A 71 -20.99 15.77 -8.16
C VAL A 71 -21.98 14.73 -8.71
N ILE A 72 -22.10 14.61 -10.03
CA ILE A 72 -22.96 13.61 -10.66
C ILE A 72 -22.52 12.20 -10.25
N TYR A 73 -21.21 11.93 -10.24
CA TYR A 73 -20.67 10.62 -9.96
C TYR A 73 -20.79 10.18 -8.48
N TYR A 74 -20.48 11.07 -7.53
CA TYR A 74 -20.44 10.71 -6.10
C TYR A 74 -21.78 10.93 -5.37
N PHE A 75 -22.62 11.84 -5.86
CA PHE A 75 -23.92 12.17 -5.25
C PHE A 75 -25.12 11.61 -6.02
N THR A 76 -24.95 11.21 -7.29
CA THR A 76 -26.04 10.63 -8.10
C THR A 76 -25.67 9.20 -8.56
N THR A 77 -26.65 8.41 -8.97
CA THR A 77 -26.48 7.06 -9.56
C THR A 77 -26.40 7.09 -11.10
N LYS A 78 -26.24 8.27 -11.71
CA LYS A 78 -26.28 8.47 -13.16
C LYS A 78 -24.88 8.74 -13.69
N THR A 79 -24.57 8.24 -14.89
CA THR A 79 -23.35 8.57 -15.62
C THR A 79 -23.59 9.76 -16.56
N ALA A 80 -22.62 10.67 -16.67
CA ALA A 80 -22.73 11.84 -17.52
C ALA A 80 -22.54 11.45 -19.00
N LYS A 81 -23.45 11.88 -19.88
CA LYS A 81 -23.42 11.55 -21.32
C LYS A 81 -22.28 12.24 -22.09
N PHE A 82 -21.70 13.30 -21.52
CA PHE A 82 -20.65 14.12 -22.13
C PHE A 82 -19.37 14.09 -21.29
N ASP A 83 -18.93 12.91 -20.89
CA ASP A 83 -17.68 12.74 -20.15
C ASP A 83 -16.48 12.70 -21.12
N ILE A 84 -15.62 13.72 -21.05
CA ILE A 84 -14.43 13.86 -21.89
C ILE A 84 -13.19 13.27 -21.18
N SER A 85 -13.30 12.90 -19.90
CA SER A 85 -12.22 12.31 -19.10
C SER A 85 -11.51 11.14 -19.79
N PRO A 86 -12.22 10.18 -20.44
CA PRO A 86 -11.57 9.07 -21.14
C PRO A 86 -10.67 9.49 -22.31
N LYS A 87 -10.96 10.64 -22.94
CA LYS A 87 -10.18 11.16 -24.08
C LYS A 87 -8.90 11.86 -23.60
N ILE A 88 -8.99 12.60 -22.50
CA ILE A 88 -7.85 13.30 -21.88
C ILE A 88 -6.85 12.27 -21.34
N GLU A 89 -7.34 11.23 -20.69
CA GLU A 89 -6.53 10.16 -20.15
C GLU A 89 -5.77 9.37 -21.23
N LYS A 90 -6.42 9.09 -22.37
CA LYS A 90 -5.78 8.47 -23.54
C LYS A 90 -4.68 9.36 -24.14
N MET A 91 -4.84 10.69 -24.10
CA MET A 91 -3.80 11.62 -24.55
C MET A 91 -2.62 11.74 -23.57
N LEU A 92 -2.87 11.56 -22.27
CA LEU A 92 -1.84 11.58 -21.22
C LEU A 92 -1.13 10.22 -21.04
N GLY A 93 -1.44 9.22 -21.87
CA GLY A 93 -0.80 7.89 -21.82
C GLY A 93 -1.38 6.95 -20.76
N GLY A 94 -2.52 7.28 -20.16
CA GLY A 94 -3.24 6.43 -19.23
C GLY A 94 -4.07 5.34 -19.93
N LYS A 95 -4.20 4.17 -19.28
CA LYS A 95 -5.25 3.19 -19.60
C LYS A 95 -6.60 3.84 -19.26
N ALA A 96 -7.64 3.61 -20.07
CA ALA A 96 -8.97 4.19 -19.80
C ALA A 96 -9.43 3.85 -18.38
N ALA A 97 -9.45 4.84 -17.48
CA ALA A 97 -10.02 4.71 -16.17
C ALA A 97 -11.51 4.43 -16.37
N SER A 98 -11.92 3.23 -15.97
CA SER A 98 -13.30 3.10 -15.52
C SER A 98 -13.42 3.97 -14.28
N ALA A 99 -14.61 4.47 -13.96
CA ALA A 99 -14.80 5.37 -12.81
C ALA A 99 -14.44 4.75 -11.42
N SER A 100 -13.90 3.54 -11.42
CA SER A 100 -13.21 2.83 -10.34
C SER A 100 -11.71 3.13 -10.19
N ASP A 101 -11.07 3.85 -11.12
CA ASP A 101 -9.61 4.00 -11.20
C ASP A 101 -9.10 5.44 -10.90
N ASP A 102 -9.95 6.30 -10.33
CA ASP A 102 -9.55 7.66 -9.92
C ASP A 102 -8.49 7.61 -8.80
N PRO A 103 -7.29 8.19 -8.96
CA PRO A 103 -6.29 8.24 -7.90
C PRO A 103 -6.73 9.02 -6.64
N MET A 104 -7.82 9.79 -6.70
CA MET A 104 -8.44 10.43 -5.53
C MET A 104 -9.50 9.55 -4.84
N LEU A 105 -9.95 8.44 -5.46
CA LEU A 105 -10.62 7.33 -4.78
C LEU A 105 -9.56 6.61 -3.93
N GLY A 106 -9.23 7.20 -2.79
CA GLY A 106 -8.18 6.72 -1.90
C GLY A 106 -8.21 5.20 -1.75
N SER A 107 -7.09 4.56 -2.09
CA SER A 107 -6.56 3.37 -1.40
C SER A 107 -7.64 2.39 -0.90
N GLY A 108 -8.51 1.95 -1.80
CA GLY A 108 -9.59 1.00 -1.50
C GLY A 108 -9.78 -0.06 -2.58
N LYS A 109 -9.01 0.03 -3.67
CA LYS A 109 -8.77 -1.07 -4.59
C LYS A 109 -7.27 -1.12 -4.83
N ALA A 110 -6.61 -1.99 -4.07
CA ALA A 110 -5.40 -2.61 -4.57
C ALA A 110 -5.69 -3.01 -6.01
N ASN A 111 -4.92 -2.43 -6.93
CA ASN A 111 -4.89 -2.69 -8.35
C ASN A 111 -5.76 -3.86 -8.84
N ALA A 112 -6.50 -3.63 -9.91
CA ALA A 112 -6.91 -4.67 -10.87
C ALA A 112 -5.70 -5.32 -11.59
N THR A 113 -4.63 -5.58 -10.83
CA THR A 113 -3.61 -6.61 -11.00
C THR A 113 -3.89 -7.74 -10.00
N ALA A 114 -5.17 -8.07 -9.81
CA ALA A 114 -5.68 -9.14 -8.94
C ALA A 114 -5.41 -10.54 -9.53
N GLY A 115 -4.14 -10.77 -9.86
CA GLY A 115 -3.54 -12.03 -10.28
C GLY A 115 -2.01 -11.95 -10.21
N ARG A 116 -1.48 -11.04 -9.38
CA ARG A 116 -0.10 -10.99 -8.86
C ARG A 116 -0.12 -10.12 -7.62
N THR A 117 -0.60 -10.65 -6.49
CA THR A 117 -0.29 -10.00 -5.20
C THR A 117 1.22 -10.06 -5.07
N ARG A 118 1.90 -8.95 -5.36
CA ARG A 118 3.32 -8.81 -5.06
C ARG A 118 3.41 -8.83 -3.53
N VAL A 119 3.61 -10.03 -3.00
CA VAL A 119 4.17 -10.38 -1.69
C VAL A 119 4.95 -9.17 -1.18
N MET A 120 4.30 -8.30 -0.38
CA MET A 120 4.98 -7.20 0.26
C MET A 120 5.72 -7.82 1.45
N PRO A 121 7.06 -7.76 1.49
CA PRO A 121 7.81 -8.31 2.61
C PRO A 121 7.53 -7.49 3.87
N ALA A 122 7.70 -8.12 5.04
CA ALA A 122 7.79 -7.44 6.32
C ALA A 122 8.72 -6.22 6.20
N ALA A 123 8.11 -5.04 6.25
CA ALA A 123 8.67 -3.70 6.30
C ALA A 123 10.21 -3.60 6.28
N GLY A 124 10.84 -3.72 5.12
CA GLY A 124 12.24 -3.30 4.86
C GLY A 124 13.34 -3.86 5.78
N LEU A 125 13.06 -4.86 6.63
CA LEU A 125 13.96 -5.35 7.67
C LEU A 125 14.92 -6.45 7.18
N PHE A 126 14.55 -7.14 6.09
CA PHE A 126 15.34 -8.24 5.54
C PHE A 126 15.80 -7.94 4.12
N ASN A 127 17.08 -8.21 3.87
CA ASN A 127 17.67 -8.20 2.54
C ASN A 127 17.04 -9.32 1.70
N GLN A 128 16.47 -8.99 0.53
CA GLN A 128 15.68 -9.94 -0.28
C GLN A 128 16.51 -11.15 -0.75
N ASP A 129 17.81 -10.97 -0.91
CA ASP A 129 18.81 -11.99 -1.23
C ASP A 129 19.05 -13.01 -0.10
N LYS A 130 18.62 -12.71 1.12
CA LYS A 130 18.73 -13.60 2.28
C LYS A 130 17.40 -14.25 2.68
N LEU A 131 16.41 -14.27 1.77
CA LEU A 131 15.11 -14.90 1.98
C LEU A 131 14.97 -16.18 1.15
N LEU A 132 14.61 -17.28 1.79
CA LEU A 132 14.36 -18.56 1.13
C LEU A 132 12.92 -19.03 1.37
N PRO A 133 12.24 -19.60 0.36
CA PRO A 133 10.95 -20.23 0.57
C PRO A 133 11.12 -21.47 1.47
N ALA A 134 10.16 -21.74 2.35
CA ALA A 134 10.16 -22.96 3.14
C ALA A 134 8.91 -23.80 2.84
N LYS A 135 9.10 -25.12 2.86
CA LYS A 135 8.02 -26.09 2.68
C LYS A 135 7.39 -26.36 4.04
N VAL A 136 6.09 -26.09 4.16
CA VAL A 136 5.29 -26.37 5.34
C VAL A 136 4.49 -27.65 5.10
N THR A 137 4.63 -28.62 6.00
CA THR A 137 3.84 -29.84 6.05
C THR A 137 2.62 -29.61 6.94
N VAL A 138 1.46 -30.04 6.47
CA VAL A 138 0.17 -29.87 7.14
C VAL A 138 -0.43 -31.26 7.34
N ASP A 139 -0.72 -31.61 8.58
CA ASP A 139 -1.48 -32.79 9.00
C ASP A 139 -2.97 -32.45 9.22
N GLU A 140 -3.77 -33.42 9.65
CA GLU A 140 -5.22 -33.20 9.84
C GLU A 140 -5.53 -32.17 10.94
N LEU A 141 -4.77 -32.17 12.04
CA LEU A 141 -4.97 -31.24 13.15
C LEU A 141 -4.59 -29.81 12.76
N THR A 142 -3.42 -29.64 12.14
CA THR A 142 -2.97 -28.34 11.64
C THR A 142 -3.86 -27.83 10.51
N GLN A 143 -4.45 -28.71 9.68
CA GLN A 143 -5.46 -28.28 8.71
C GLN A 143 -6.71 -27.72 9.39
N GLN A 144 -7.17 -28.32 10.49
CA GLN A 144 -8.27 -27.78 11.29
C GLN A 144 -7.90 -26.42 11.89
N ASN A 145 -6.70 -26.29 12.44
CA ASN A 145 -6.18 -25.02 12.97
C ASN A 145 -6.11 -23.92 11.90
N ILE A 146 -5.68 -24.24 10.67
CA ILE A 146 -5.68 -23.28 9.56
C ILE A 146 -7.11 -22.83 9.28
N ASN A 147 -8.07 -23.75 9.22
CA ASN A 147 -9.48 -23.42 8.94
C ASN A 147 -10.09 -22.54 10.07
N GLU A 148 -9.75 -22.81 11.32
CA GLU A 148 -10.17 -22.00 12.47
C GLU A 148 -9.54 -20.60 12.41
N MET A 149 -8.24 -20.52 12.14
CA MET A 149 -7.52 -19.25 11.94
C MET A 149 -8.20 -18.43 10.84
N VAL A 150 -8.49 -19.02 9.69
CA VAL A 150 -9.18 -18.36 8.56
C VAL A 150 -10.54 -17.82 9.02
N THR A 151 -11.32 -18.65 9.71
CA THR A 151 -12.64 -18.26 10.23
C THR A 151 -12.54 -17.04 11.15
N ASN A 152 -11.56 -17.04 12.07
CA ASN A 152 -11.32 -15.94 13.01
C ASN A 152 -10.85 -14.67 12.29
N LEU A 153 -10.01 -14.79 11.27
CA LEU A 153 -9.54 -13.66 10.46
C LEU A 153 -10.68 -13.04 9.64
N VAL A 154 -11.58 -13.85 9.08
CA VAL A 154 -12.77 -13.36 8.37
C VAL A 154 -13.73 -12.67 9.35
N ALA A 155 -14.04 -13.31 10.48
CA ALA A 155 -14.95 -12.76 11.49
C ALA A 155 -14.44 -11.41 12.06
N SER A 156 -13.11 -11.27 12.17
CA SER A 156 -12.47 -10.05 12.65
C SER A 156 -12.24 -8.99 11.57
N GLY A 157 -12.60 -9.27 10.31
CA GLY A 157 -12.46 -8.33 9.19
C GLY A 157 -11.03 -8.19 8.61
N TYR A 158 -10.09 -9.06 9.01
CA TYR A 158 -8.72 -9.07 8.46
C TYR A 158 -8.61 -9.80 7.12
N LEU A 159 -9.56 -10.70 6.83
CA LEU A 159 -9.60 -11.47 5.58
C LEU A 159 -10.96 -11.33 4.90
N SER A 160 -10.96 -11.13 3.58
CA SER A 160 -12.19 -11.06 2.77
C SER A 160 -12.22 -12.19 1.76
N LEU A 161 -13.35 -12.90 1.69
CA LEU A 161 -13.61 -14.01 0.76
C LEU A 161 -14.52 -13.58 -0.40
N ASN A 162 -14.27 -12.39 -0.96
CA ASN A 162 -15.16 -11.76 -1.94
C ASN A 162 -14.58 -11.69 -3.36
N TYR A 163 -13.54 -12.46 -3.66
CA TYR A 163 -12.90 -12.50 -4.99
C TYR A 163 -12.40 -11.12 -5.43
N GLY A 164 -11.88 -10.31 -4.50
CA GLY A 164 -11.47 -8.93 -4.77
C GLY A 164 -12.63 -8.01 -5.18
N GLY A 165 -13.88 -8.41 -4.94
CA GLY A 165 -15.09 -7.70 -5.35
C GLY A 165 -15.44 -7.86 -6.83
N LEU A 166 -14.84 -8.83 -7.53
CA LEU A 166 -15.17 -9.11 -8.92
C LEU A 166 -16.49 -9.89 -9.06
N SER A 167 -17.24 -9.59 -10.12
CA SER A 167 -18.42 -10.36 -10.49
C SER A 167 -18.02 -11.65 -11.22
N ASP A 168 -18.92 -12.63 -11.22
CA ASP A 168 -18.72 -13.90 -11.92
C ASP A 168 -18.42 -13.73 -13.41
N GLU A 169 -19.02 -12.75 -14.05
CA GLU A 169 -18.73 -12.38 -15.44
C GLU A 169 -17.29 -11.85 -15.62
N ALA A 170 -16.81 -11.02 -14.69
CA ALA A 170 -15.44 -10.53 -14.72
C ALA A 170 -14.43 -11.67 -14.46
N ILE A 171 -14.73 -12.55 -13.50
CA ILE A 171 -13.93 -13.73 -13.20
C ILE A 171 -13.91 -14.68 -14.40
N TYR A 172 -15.05 -14.91 -15.06
CA TYR A 172 -15.15 -15.76 -16.24
C TYR A 172 -14.25 -15.26 -17.38
N ARG A 173 -14.31 -13.96 -17.69
CA ARG A 173 -13.45 -13.35 -18.72
C ARG A 173 -11.97 -13.46 -18.40
N HIS A 174 -11.60 -13.30 -17.13
CA HIS A 174 -10.22 -13.49 -16.68
C HIS A 174 -9.78 -14.95 -16.80
N ALA A 175 -10.59 -15.88 -16.28
CA ALA A 175 -10.31 -17.31 -16.27
C ALA A 175 -10.30 -17.95 -17.67
N HIS A 176 -10.98 -17.34 -18.66
CA HIS A 176 -10.88 -17.74 -20.06
C HIS A 176 -9.56 -17.36 -20.71
N ALA A 177 -8.98 -16.22 -20.34
CA ALA A 177 -7.69 -15.78 -20.84
C ALA A 177 -6.52 -16.46 -20.11
N ASN A 178 -6.71 -16.81 -18.83
CA ASN A 178 -5.74 -17.50 -18.00
C ASN A 178 -6.42 -18.61 -17.20
N PRO A 179 -6.19 -19.91 -17.49
CA PRO A 179 -6.94 -21.03 -16.91
C PRO A 179 -6.65 -21.31 -15.42
N GLU A 180 -5.93 -20.43 -14.73
CA GLU A 180 -5.61 -20.57 -13.33
C GLU A 180 -6.83 -20.32 -12.42
N PRO A 181 -6.97 -21.05 -11.30
CA PRO A 181 -8.03 -20.82 -10.33
C PRO A 181 -8.01 -19.40 -9.75
N PHE A 182 -9.16 -18.74 -9.76
CA PHE A 182 -9.33 -17.43 -9.14
C PHE A 182 -9.84 -17.60 -7.70
N TYR A 183 -8.93 -17.48 -6.73
CA TYR A 183 -9.21 -17.68 -5.31
C TYR A 183 -9.98 -16.51 -4.67
N ALA A 184 -10.85 -16.81 -3.71
CA ALA A 184 -11.65 -15.83 -2.99
C ALA A 184 -10.80 -14.86 -2.15
N ILE A 185 -9.64 -15.32 -1.67
CA ILE A 185 -8.63 -14.55 -0.91
C ILE A 185 -7.60 -13.88 -1.83
N GLY A 186 -7.70 -14.02 -3.15
CA GLY A 186 -6.61 -13.70 -4.08
C GLY A 186 -5.51 -14.76 -4.06
N GLU A 187 -4.37 -14.51 -4.71
CA GLU A 187 -3.32 -15.53 -4.87
C GLU A 187 -2.58 -15.87 -3.57
N ALA A 188 -2.25 -14.84 -2.80
CA ALA A 188 -1.56 -14.95 -1.53
C ALA A 188 -1.94 -13.75 -0.67
N THR A 189 -2.45 -14.00 0.54
CA THR A 189 -2.81 -12.95 1.50
C THR A 189 -1.80 -12.96 2.66
N PRO A 190 -1.13 -11.84 2.97
CA PRO A 190 -0.22 -11.79 4.11
C PRO A 190 -0.96 -12.04 5.42
N LEU A 191 -0.35 -12.86 6.29
CA LEU A 191 -0.89 -13.11 7.63
C LEU A 191 -0.54 -11.95 8.57
N PRO A 192 -1.49 -11.49 9.41
CA PRO A 192 -1.26 -10.32 10.26
C PRO A 192 -0.32 -10.63 11.43
N PHE A 193 -0.33 -11.86 11.94
CA PHE A 193 0.63 -12.35 12.89
C PHE A 193 1.12 -13.74 12.47
N TYR A 194 2.43 -13.93 12.57
CA TYR A 194 3.08 -15.21 12.37
C TYR A 194 4.39 -15.23 13.15
N GLU A 195 4.78 -16.41 13.59
CA GLU A 195 6.07 -16.66 14.19
C GLU A 195 6.49 -18.11 13.97
N MET A 196 7.78 -18.36 14.10
CA MET A 196 8.34 -19.70 14.06
C MET A 196 8.76 -20.09 15.48
N ARG A 197 8.25 -21.22 15.95
CA ARG A 197 8.59 -21.77 17.27
C ARG A 197 9.37 -23.06 17.07
N GLN A 198 10.42 -23.23 17.88
CA GLN A 198 11.17 -24.46 17.93
C GLN A 198 10.68 -25.31 19.09
N GLU A 199 10.25 -26.53 18.79
CA GLU A 199 9.83 -27.53 19.77
C GLU A 199 10.69 -28.79 19.55
N GLY A 200 11.72 -28.96 20.37
CA GLY A 200 12.74 -29.98 20.15
C GLY A 200 13.53 -29.72 18.87
N ASP A 201 13.54 -30.70 17.97
CA ASP A 201 14.24 -30.65 16.68
C ASP A 201 13.32 -30.23 15.52
N HIS A 202 12.08 -29.84 15.83
CA HIS A 202 11.07 -29.45 14.84
C HIS A 202 10.85 -27.93 14.89
N LEU A 203 10.60 -27.35 13.71
CA LEU A 203 10.21 -25.95 13.57
C LEU A 203 8.75 -25.87 13.15
N TYR A 204 7.92 -25.28 14.00
CA TYR A 204 6.50 -25.08 13.74
C TYR A 204 6.20 -23.64 13.40
N VAL A 205 5.26 -23.44 12.49
CA VAL A 205 4.72 -22.12 12.15
C VAL A 205 3.48 -21.90 12.98
N TYR A 206 3.47 -20.81 13.74
CA TYR A 206 2.30 -20.32 14.44
C TYR A 206 1.78 -19.09 13.71
N ALA A 207 0.47 -19.01 13.49
CA ALA A 207 -0.14 -17.86 12.84
C ALA A 207 -1.55 -17.58 13.39
N GLY A 208 -1.98 -16.33 13.27
CA GLY A 208 -3.26 -15.90 13.81
C GLY A 208 -3.50 -14.41 13.62
N LYS A 209 -4.51 -13.90 14.33
CA LYS A 209 -4.78 -12.46 14.41
C LYS A 209 -3.70 -11.71 15.20
N ASN A 210 -3.14 -12.37 16.22
CA ASN A 210 -2.11 -11.88 17.13
C ASN A 210 -1.44 -13.07 17.83
N ALA A 211 -0.48 -12.79 18.73
CA ALA A 211 0.27 -13.81 19.46
C ALA A 211 -0.57 -14.64 20.46
N ILE A 212 -1.65 -14.08 21.01
CA ILE A 212 -2.53 -14.77 21.96
C ILE A 212 -3.40 -15.77 21.22
N ASP A 213 -3.95 -15.35 20.07
CA ASP A 213 -4.87 -16.13 19.24
C ASP A 213 -4.14 -16.95 18.14
N SER A 214 -2.84 -17.22 18.31
CA SER A 214 -2.04 -17.94 17.31
C SER A 214 -2.22 -19.45 17.45
N LEU A 215 -2.41 -20.14 16.33
CA LEU A 215 -2.51 -21.61 16.27
C LEU A 215 -1.32 -22.19 15.50
N ASN A 216 -0.97 -23.46 15.79
CA ASN A 216 0.00 -24.20 14.98
C ASN A 216 -0.61 -24.48 13.60
N VAL A 217 -0.02 -23.92 12.55
CA VAL A 217 -0.50 -24.01 11.16
C VAL A 217 0.40 -24.89 10.28
N GLY A 218 1.35 -25.62 10.87
CA GLY A 218 2.15 -26.62 10.17
C GLY A 218 3.61 -26.64 10.59
N GLU A 219 4.31 -27.66 10.11
CA GLU A 219 5.73 -27.90 10.40
C GLU A 219 6.61 -27.55 9.20
N ILE A 220 7.71 -26.83 9.41
CA ILE A 220 8.70 -26.55 8.38
C ILE A 220 9.54 -27.80 8.15
N SER A 221 9.42 -28.40 6.97
CA SER A 221 10.19 -29.60 6.59
C SER A 221 11.50 -29.25 5.86
N SER A 222 11.47 -28.21 5.02
CA SER A 222 12.65 -27.79 4.25
C SER A 222 12.70 -26.27 4.05
N ILE A 223 13.91 -25.73 3.93
CA ILE A 223 14.16 -24.30 3.64
C ILE A 223 15.04 -24.23 2.40
N GLY A 224 14.53 -23.59 1.34
CA GLY A 224 15.10 -23.69 0.01
C GLY A 224 15.16 -25.16 -0.43
N LEU A 225 16.37 -25.66 -0.68
CA LEU A 225 16.63 -27.05 -1.06
C LEU A 225 17.17 -27.91 0.09
N MET A 226 17.34 -27.33 1.28
CA MET A 226 17.90 -28.02 2.45
C MET A 226 16.80 -28.54 3.38
N GLN A 227 17.02 -29.70 3.98
CA GLN A 227 16.18 -30.18 5.08
C GLN A 227 16.32 -29.24 6.29
N VAL A 228 15.25 -29.11 7.07
CA VAL A 228 15.19 -28.13 8.16
C VAL A 228 16.29 -28.34 9.21
N GLN A 229 16.62 -29.59 9.52
CA GLN A 229 17.64 -29.96 10.50
C GLN A 229 19.05 -29.47 10.07
N ASP A 230 19.41 -29.70 8.81
CA ASP A 230 20.69 -29.23 8.25
C ASP A 230 20.75 -27.70 8.24
N ALA A 231 19.65 -27.06 7.88
CA ALA A 231 19.54 -25.61 7.86
C ALA A 231 19.66 -25.01 9.27
N GLN A 232 19.03 -25.63 10.28
CA GLN A 232 19.15 -25.21 11.68
C GLN A 232 20.56 -25.37 12.22
N ASN A 233 21.34 -26.34 11.73
CA ASN A 233 22.72 -26.54 12.17
C ASN A 233 23.65 -25.45 11.63
N GLN A 234 23.51 -25.09 10.36
CA GLN A 234 24.41 -24.17 9.67
C GLN A 234 24.02 -22.69 9.84
N TYR A 235 22.72 -22.41 9.96
CA TYR A 235 22.19 -21.05 9.91
C TYR A 235 21.36 -20.70 11.14
N GLN A 236 21.35 -19.41 11.46
CA GLN A 236 20.33 -18.80 12.27
C GLN A 236 19.15 -18.43 11.38
N LEU A 237 17.98 -18.96 11.72
CA LEU A 237 16.77 -18.88 10.91
C LEU A 237 15.73 -18.02 11.60
N VAL A 238 15.03 -17.17 10.84
CA VAL A 238 13.92 -16.34 11.33
C VAL A 238 12.81 -16.34 10.30
N LEU A 239 11.56 -16.49 10.73
CA LEU A 239 10.40 -16.37 9.84
C LEU A 239 10.28 -14.91 9.38
N ALA A 240 10.45 -14.69 8.08
CA ALA A 240 10.45 -13.35 7.50
C ALA A 240 9.09 -12.94 6.97
N ASN A 241 8.37 -13.87 6.32
CA ASN A 241 7.04 -13.64 5.79
C ASN A 241 6.19 -14.90 5.88
N ALA A 242 4.88 -14.74 6.07
CA ALA A 242 3.90 -15.82 5.95
C ALA A 242 2.66 -15.35 5.19
N TYR A 243 2.16 -16.19 4.29
CA TYR A 243 1.03 -15.92 3.42
C TYR A 243 0.03 -17.08 3.46
N LEU A 244 -1.25 -16.73 3.52
CA LEU A 244 -2.35 -17.66 3.33
C LEU A 244 -2.62 -17.83 1.83
N THR A 245 -2.82 -19.07 1.42
CA THR A 245 -3.11 -19.49 0.04
C THR A 245 -4.24 -20.53 0.02
N GLY A 246 -4.84 -20.77 -1.14
CA GLY A 246 -5.90 -21.78 -1.31
C GLY A 246 -7.30 -21.29 -0.94
N GLY A 247 -8.16 -22.22 -0.52
CA GLY A 247 -9.56 -21.94 -0.19
C GLY A 247 -10.53 -22.00 -1.37
N PRO A 248 -11.71 -21.36 -1.24
CA PRO A 248 -12.71 -21.30 -2.29
C PRO A 248 -12.16 -20.59 -3.52
N TYR A 249 -12.43 -21.15 -4.69
CA TYR A 249 -11.99 -20.61 -5.96
C TYR A 249 -13.06 -20.71 -7.03
N LYS A 250 -12.85 -19.97 -8.11
CA LYS A 250 -13.66 -20.02 -9.33
C LYS A 250 -12.77 -20.26 -10.54
N VAL A 251 -13.22 -21.12 -11.45
CA VAL A 251 -12.57 -21.40 -12.75
C VAL A 251 -13.57 -21.23 -13.89
N ALA A 252 -13.08 -21.03 -15.11
CA ALA A 252 -13.95 -20.96 -16.30
C ALA A 252 -14.54 -22.34 -16.61
N GLY A 253 -15.86 -22.42 -16.64
CA GLY A 253 -16.63 -23.54 -17.17
C GLY A 253 -17.05 -23.31 -18.63
N ARG A 254 -18.00 -24.10 -19.13
CA ARG A 254 -18.49 -24.01 -20.52
C ARG A 254 -19.37 -22.80 -20.80
N SER A 255 -20.08 -22.30 -19.80
CA SER A 255 -21.08 -21.24 -19.95
C SER A 255 -21.09 -20.25 -18.78
N GLY A 256 -20.02 -20.21 -17.99
CA GLY A 256 -19.93 -19.42 -16.76
C GLY A 256 -18.83 -19.94 -15.85
N VAL A 257 -18.76 -19.43 -14.63
CA VAL A 257 -17.77 -19.88 -13.63
C VAL A 257 -18.24 -21.13 -12.91
N MET A 258 -17.31 -22.03 -12.60
CA MET A 258 -17.51 -23.17 -11.70
C MET A 258 -16.78 -22.89 -10.39
N ALA A 259 -17.48 -23.10 -9.27
CA ALA A 259 -16.89 -22.97 -7.94
C ALA A 259 -16.22 -24.28 -7.53
N GLY A 260 -15.06 -24.17 -6.90
CA GLY A 260 -14.37 -25.27 -6.25
C GLY A 260 -13.78 -24.82 -4.92
N ASN A 261 -13.20 -25.77 -4.19
CA ASN A 261 -12.56 -25.49 -2.92
C ASN A 261 -11.28 -26.31 -2.78
N ASN A 262 -10.16 -25.63 -2.56
CA ASN A 262 -8.92 -26.29 -2.15
C ASN A 262 -8.72 -26.09 -0.64
N PRO A 263 -8.02 -27.01 0.05
CA PRO A 263 -7.58 -26.76 1.41
C PRO A 263 -6.79 -25.45 1.49
N TYR A 264 -6.97 -24.71 2.58
CA TYR A 264 -6.11 -23.57 2.87
C TYR A 264 -4.72 -24.05 3.25
N SER A 265 -3.69 -23.31 2.82
CA SER A 265 -2.29 -23.60 3.11
C SER A 265 -1.52 -22.33 3.45
N VAL A 266 -0.43 -22.48 4.19
CA VAL A 266 0.44 -21.38 4.61
C VAL A 266 1.79 -21.48 3.91
N ALA A 267 2.09 -20.50 3.07
CA ALA A 267 3.38 -20.35 2.41
C ALA A 267 4.27 -19.40 3.22
N VAL A 268 5.47 -19.83 3.57
CA VAL A 268 6.38 -19.02 4.38
C VAL A 268 7.72 -18.78 3.70
N GLN A 269 8.36 -17.67 4.08
CA GLN A 269 9.73 -17.34 3.71
C GLN A 269 10.55 -17.16 4.98
N VAL A 270 11.74 -17.74 4.97
CA VAL A 270 12.67 -17.73 6.11
C VAL A 270 13.88 -16.90 5.72
N ALA A 271 14.23 -15.95 6.58
CA ALA A 271 15.50 -15.26 6.54
C ALA A 271 16.57 -16.13 7.21
N TYR A 272 17.76 -16.17 6.61
CA TYR A 272 18.89 -16.92 7.15
C TYR A 272 20.12 -16.04 7.33
N ARG A 273 20.93 -16.40 8.32
CA ARG A 273 22.27 -15.86 8.53
C ARG A 273 23.20 -17.00 8.95
N ASP A 274 24.39 -17.07 8.37
CA ASP A 274 25.40 -18.04 8.81
C ASP A 274 25.74 -17.80 10.28
N LYS A 275 25.73 -18.87 11.10
CA LYS A 275 26.04 -18.77 12.53
C LYS A 275 27.47 -18.29 12.80
N ASN A 276 28.37 -18.54 11.86
CA ASN A 276 29.79 -18.21 11.97
C ASN A 276 30.15 -16.91 11.25
N ALA A 277 29.19 -16.25 10.59
CA ALA A 277 29.46 -14.98 9.93
C ALA A 277 29.78 -13.88 10.95
N PRO A 278 30.83 -13.07 10.71
CA PRO A 278 31.08 -11.86 11.49
C PRO A 278 29.83 -10.97 11.48
N GLN A 279 29.49 -10.35 12.62
CA GLN A 279 28.39 -9.39 12.66
C GLN A 279 28.64 -8.28 11.63
N GLU A 280 27.80 -8.23 10.60
CA GLU A 280 27.77 -7.11 9.66
C GLU A 280 27.51 -5.84 10.48
N LYS A 281 28.50 -4.94 10.52
CA LYS A 281 28.35 -3.63 11.17
C LYS A 281 27.13 -2.94 10.55
N PRO A 282 26.25 -2.29 11.35
CA PRO A 282 25.09 -1.62 10.80
C PRO A 282 25.56 -0.60 9.76
N THR A 283 25.26 -0.87 8.50
CA THR A 283 25.48 0.07 7.40
C THR A 283 24.69 1.32 7.76
N ARG A 284 25.40 2.41 8.11
CA ARG A 284 24.77 3.71 8.26
C ARG A 284 24.06 4.00 6.94
N LEU A 285 22.74 4.06 6.98
CA LEU A 285 21.94 4.62 5.91
C LEU A 285 22.54 5.99 5.60
N THR A 286 23.19 6.12 4.45
CA THR A 286 23.62 7.40 3.92
C THR A 286 22.36 8.21 3.73
N GLN A 287 22.07 9.10 4.69
CA GLN A 287 21.01 10.09 4.58
C GLN A 287 21.36 10.97 3.39
N ALA A 288 20.75 10.67 2.24
CA ALA A 288 20.79 11.53 1.08
C ALA A 288 20.00 12.79 1.41
N GLN A 289 20.75 13.85 1.73
CA GLN A 289 20.45 15.25 1.45
C GLN A 289 19.19 15.85 2.08
N THR A 290 19.28 16.18 3.37
CA THR A 290 18.65 17.40 3.87
C THR A 290 19.57 18.57 3.48
N GLN A 291 19.31 19.23 2.35
CA GLN A 291 19.96 20.52 2.07
C GLN A 291 19.43 21.54 3.09
N THR A 292 20.22 21.77 4.14
CA THR A 292 20.08 22.91 5.04
C THR A 292 20.34 24.17 4.22
N GLN A 293 19.32 25.03 4.11
CA GLN A 293 19.46 26.38 3.62
C GLN A 293 20.43 27.13 4.55
N THR A 294 21.60 27.46 4.03
CA THR A 294 22.56 28.36 4.68
C THR A 294 21.96 29.76 4.69
N VAL A 295 21.53 30.22 5.86
CA VAL A 295 21.19 31.63 6.08
C VAL A 295 22.50 32.42 6.10
N THR A 296 22.73 33.18 5.05
CA THR A 296 23.83 34.13 4.92
C THR A 296 23.56 35.33 5.82
N GLN A 297 24.34 35.51 6.88
CA GLN A 297 24.35 36.73 7.70
C GLN A 297 25.51 37.62 7.22
N PRO A 298 25.27 38.91 6.91
CA PRO A 298 26.30 39.79 6.38
C PRO A 298 27.22 40.35 7.48
N THR A 299 28.50 40.33 7.14
CA THR A 299 29.69 40.84 7.83
C THR A 299 29.56 42.31 8.25
N SER A 300 29.57 42.60 9.55
CA SER A 300 29.91 43.92 10.08
C SER A 300 31.41 44.01 10.33
N ARG A 301 32.06 44.95 9.64
CA ARG A 301 33.45 45.35 9.84
C ARG A 301 33.52 46.27 11.07
N GLU A 302 34.44 45.98 11.99
CA GLU A 302 34.91 46.96 12.98
C GLU A 302 36.44 47.13 12.84
N PRO A 303 36.96 48.36 12.80
CA PRO A 303 38.34 48.66 12.43
C PRO A 303 39.34 48.58 13.59
N GLN A 304 40.57 48.18 13.23
CA GLN A 304 41.75 48.08 14.10
C GLN A 304 42.19 49.44 14.66
N ALA A 305 42.61 49.47 15.93
CA ALA A 305 43.36 50.56 16.55
C ALA A 305 44.76 50.09 16.99
N PRO A 306 45.80 50.96 16.98
CA PRO A 306 47.19 50.53 16.94
C PRO A 306 47.88 50.38 18.31
N SER A 307 48.91 49.53 18.29
CA SER A 307 49.85 49.23 19.38
C SER A 307 50.64 50.45 19.86
N ARG A 308 50.71 50.65 21.19
CA ARG A 308 51.59 51.61 21.87
C ARG A 308 52.69 50.85 22.63
N ARG A 309 53.92 50.89 22.10
CA ARG A 309 55.15 50.38 22.73
C ARG A 309 55.59 51.32 23.87
N ALA A 310 55.94 50.70 25.00
CA ALA A 310 56.63 51.32 26.13
C ALA A 310 58.06 51.74 25.74
N ARG A 311 58.49 52.91 26.24
CA ARG A 311 59.84 53.46 26.10
C ARG A 311 60.44 53.63 27.49
N HIS A 312 61.45 52.82 27.82
CA HIS A 312 62.43 53.13 28.86
C HIS A 312 63.77 52.53 28.45
N GLN A 313 64.75 53.39 28.16
CA GLN A 313 66.13 53.26 28.64
C GLN A 313 66.91 54.55 28.32
N ARG A 314 67.51 55.08 29.40
CA ARG A 314 68.54 56.12 29.54
C ARG A 314 68.16 57.57 29.27
#